data_AF-A0A2V8ICG8-F1
#
_entry.id   AF-A0A2V8ICG8-F1
#
_cell.length_a   1.000
_cell.length_b   1.000
_cell.length_c   1.000
_cell.angle_alpha   90.00
_cell.angle_beta   90.00
_cell.angle_gamma   90.00
#
_symmetry.space_group_name_H-M   'P 1'
#
loop_
_entity.id
_entity.type
_entity.pdbx_description
1 polymer ?
#
loop_
_entity_poly.entity_id
_entity_poly.type
_entity_poly.pdbx_seq_one_letter_code
_entity_poly.pdbx_strand_id
1 'polypeptide(L)'
;MAPNDGEQKEILTRIAMPTRHYFRYFRCLILTGAAMGLFLFATSFPAGAQWVNYPTAGVPRTPDGKPNLGGPAPKTQDGRPDFSGVWQPDDQKFFQNLAAGLKPEDVPMQAWAKELQQLRVTRDHVDDPLARCLPHGVPRVNTNGLFPFKIIQTPSLVVILYEQLYLFRQIFMDGRKLGNDAPAAWLGYSTARWDGDSLVVETAGFNDKTWLDTQQGH
;
A
#
# COMPACT_ATOMS: atom_id res chain seq x y z
N MET A 1 58.98 43.44 38.14
CA MET A 1 58.45 43.98 39.39
C MET A 1 57.04 43.43 39.51
N ALA A 2 56.87 42.32 40.23
CA ALA A 2 55.61 41.59 40.27
C ALA A 2 54.66 42.26 41.27
N PRO A 3 53.37 42.42 40.93
CA PRO A 3 52.40 42.99 41.86
C PRO A 3 52.25 42.11 43.11
N ASN A 4 52.07 42.76 44.25
CA ASN A 4 51.98 42.14 45.58
C ASN A 4 50.66 41.38 45.74
N ASP A 5 50.66 40.30 46.54
CA ASP A 5 49.53 39.43 46.93
C ASP A 5 48.25 40.19 47.32
N GLY A 6 48.36 41.43 47.82
CA GLY A 6 47.21 42.29 48.10
C GLY A 6 46.41 42.73 46.85
N GLU A 7 47.08 42.97 45.74
CA GLU A 7 46.48 43.45 44.48
C GLU A 7 45.80 42.29 43.72
N GLN A 8 46.33 41.07 43.85
CA GLN A 8 45.69 39.86 43.33
C GLN A 8 44.37 39.51 44.05
N LYS A 9 44.29 39.77 45.36
CA LYS A 9 43.07 39.52 46.15
C LYS A 9 41.93 40.47 45.78
N GLU A 10 42.22 41.73 45.42
CA GLU A 10 41.17 42.68 45.03
C GLU A 10 40.57 42.36 43.65
N ILE A 11 41.39 41.89 42.70
CA ILE A 11 40.93 41.45 41.36
C ILE A 11 40.03 40.21 41.47
N LEU A 12 40.38 39.24 42.30
CA LEU A 12 39.58 38.02 42.48
C LEU A 12 38.24 38.28 43.20
N THR A 13 38.16 39.34 44.01
CA THR A 13 36.93 39.69 44.74
C THR A 13 35.88 40.34 43.82
N ARG A 14 36.28 40.99 42.71
CA ARG A 14 35.34 41.63 41.76
C ARG A 14 34.70 40.68 40.75
N ILE A 15 35.22 39.45 40.59
CA ILE A 15 34.71 38.46 39.62
C ILE A 15 33.73 37.46 40.26
N ALA A 16 33.62 37.43 41.59
CA ALA A 16 32.68 36.57 42.30
C ALA A 16 31.24 37.11 42.20
N MET A 17 30.59 36.91 41.05
CA MET A 17 29.15 37.08 40.92
C MET A 17 28.41 36.09 41.85
N PRO A 18 27.36 36.52 42.57
CA PRO A 18 26.74 35.73 43.63
C PRO A 18 26.04 34.47 43.07
N THR A 19 26.61 33.31 43.40
CA THR A 19 26.16 31.93 43.09
C THR A 19 24.67 31.67 43.33
N ARG A 20 24.03 32.44 44.22
CA ARG A 20 22.58 32.34 44.51
C ARG A 20 21.68 32.69 43.32
N HIS A 21 22.10 33.59 42.43
CA HIS A 21 21.29 33.96 41.27
C HIS A 21 21.31 32.84 40.22
N TYR A 22 22.50 32.27 39.95
CA TYR A 22 22.66 31.16 39.00
C TYR A 22 21.80 29.95 39.38
N PHE A 23 21.76 29.56 40.66
CA PHE A 23 20.93 28.45 41.13
C PHE A 23 19.42 28.70 41.00
N ARG A 24 18.95 29.94 41.17
CA ARG A 24 17.54 30.30 40.96
C ARG A 24 17.16 30.27 39.48
N TYR A 25 18.01 30.79 38.60
CA TYR A 25 17.79 30.73 37.15
C TYR A 25 17.83 29.29 36.64
N PHE A 26 18.79 28.47 37.06
CA PHE A 26 18.86 27.05 36.68
C PHE A 26 17.64 26.26 37.16
N ARG A 27 17.17 26.46 38.41
CA ARG A 27 15.94 25.81 38.91
C ARG A 27 14.70 26.26 38.13
N CYS A 28 14.60 27.54 37.77
CA CYS A 28 13.48 28.04 36.98
C CYS A 28 13.51 27.47 35.54
N LEU A 29 14.68 27.37 34.92
CA LEU A 29 14.87 26.80 33.59
C LEU A 29 14.55 25.29 33.56
N ILE A 30 14.96 24.55 34.58
CA ILE A 30 14.65 23.12 34.72
C ILE A 30 13.14 22.90 34.95
N LEU A 31 12.51 23.71 35.81
CA LEU A 31 11.07 23.58 36.09
C LEU A 31 10.20 23.97 34.90
N THR A 32 10.58 25.02 34.17
CA THR A 32 9.86 25.43 32.94
C THR A 32 10.07 24.43 31.80
N GLY A 33 11.29 23.92 31.61
CA GLY A 33 11.58 22.85 30.65
C GLY A 33 10.84 21.56 30.97
N ALA A 34 10.77 21.16 32.24
CA ALA A 34 10.02 19.98 32.68
C ALA A 34 8.51 20.16 32.48
N ALA A 35 7.95 21.33 32.80
CA ALA A 35 6.53 21.62 32.58
C ALA A 35 6.17 21.62 31.09
N MET A 36 7.03 22.17 30.24
CA MET A 36 6.83 22.19 28.78
C MET A 36 6.97 20.79 28.17
N GLY A 37 7.89 19.97 28.67
CA GLY A 37 8.01 18.55 28.30
C GLY A 37 6.79 17.73 28.70
N LEU A 38 6.27 17.93 29.91
CA LEU A 38 5.03 17.30 30.38
C LEU A 38 3.81 17.73 29.55
N PHE A 39 3.75 18.99 29.13
CA PHE A 39 2.66 19.49 28.29
C PHE A 39 2.70 18.88 26.87
N LEU A 40 3.88 18.78 26.26
CA LEU A 40 4.06 18.17 24.92
C LEU A 40 3.75 16.66 24.92
N PHE A 41 4.09 15.96 26.00
CA PHE A 41 3.70 14.56 26.19
C PHE A 41 2.19 14.41 26.43
N ALA A 42 1.56 15.31 27.19
CA ALA A 42 0.13 15.26 27.48
C ALA A 42 -0.77 15.60 26.28
N THR A 43 -0.29 16.40 25.32
CA THR A 43 -1.05 16.69 24.08
C THR A 43 -0.83 15.67 22.97
N SER A 44 0.11 14.75 23.15
CA SER A 44 0.35 13.62 22.24
C SER A 44 -0.61 12.47 22.55
N PHE A 45 -1.91 12.74 22.60
CA PHE A 45 -2.88 11.67 22.45
C PHE A 45 -2.79 11.20 21.00
N PRO A 46 -2.44 9.93 20.72
CA PRO A 46 -2.70 9.39 19.40
C PRO A 46 -4.20 9.56 19.20
N ALA A 47 -4.59 10.42 18.26
CA ALA A 47 -5.94 10.39 17.74
C ALA A 47 -6.12 8.98 17.18
N GLY A 48 -6.71 8.10 17.98
CA GLY A 48 -6.95 6.72 17.60
C GLY A 48 -7.62 6.74 16.24
N ALA A 49 -7.05 6.00 15.28
CA ALA A 49 -7.53 5.91 13.92
C ALA A 49 -9.07 5.84 13.93
N GLN A 50 -9.72 6.90 13.44
CA GLN A 50 -11.12 7.23 13.74
C GLN A 50 -12.16 6.21 13.20
N TRP A 51 -11.72 5.10 12.61
CA TRP A 51 -12.56 4.24 11.79
C TRP A 51 -12.27 2.74 11.94
N VAL A 52 -11.36 2.31 12.82
CA VAL A 52 -11.04 0.87 12.98
C VAL A 52 -12.27 0.05 13.38
N ASN A 53 -13.16 0.64 14.18
CA ASN A 53 -14.42 0.02 14.60
C ASN A 53 -15.63 0.52 13.80
N TYR A 54 -15.43 1.32 12.74
CA TYR A 54 -16.54 1.85 11.97
C TYR A 54 -17.13 0.74 11.10
N PRO A 55 -18.40 0.36 11.31
CA PRO A 55 -19.02 -0.71 10.55
C PRO A 55 -19.17 -0.29 9.08
N THR A 56 -18.62 -1.08 8.16
CA THR A 56 -18.94 -0.92 6.73
C THR A 56 -20.45 -1.12 6.54
N ALA A 57 -21.09 -0.16 5.86
CA ALA A 57 -22.52 -0.19 5.57
C ALA A 57 -22.87 -1.34 4.61
N GLY A 58 -24.06 -1.93 4.76
CA GLY A 58 -24.54 -3.00 3.88
C GLY A 58 -23.96 -4.40 4.13
N VAL A 59 -22.90 -4.54 4.94
CA VAL A 59 -22.34 -5.84 5.30
C VAL A 59 -23.29 -6.60 6.24
N PRO A 60 -23.83 -7.78 5.86
CA PRO A 60 -24.64 -8.59 6.75
C PRO A 60 -23.85 -8.98 8.00
N ARG A 61 -24.50 -8.90 9.17
CA ARG A 61 -23.88 -9.22 10.46
C ARG A 61 -24.66 -10.29 11.21
N THR A 62 -23.93 -11.09 11.97
CA THR A 62 -24.48 -12.02 12.96
C THR A 62 -25.03 -11.27 14.18
N PRO A 63 -25.81 -11.93 15.06
CA PRO A 63 -26.33 -11.29 16.28
C PRO A 63 -25.25 -10.76 17.24
N ASP A 64 -24.03 -11.31 17.20
CA ASP A 64 -22.87 -10.83 17.96
C ASP A 64 -22.12 -9.66 17.27
N GLY A 65 -22.66 -9.13 16.16
CA GLY A 65 -22.15 -7.94 15.49
C GLY A 65 -20.96 -8.17 14.55
N LYS A 66 -20.55 -9.41 14.32
CA LYS A 66 -19.47 -9.76 13.39
C LYS A 66 -19.99 -9.85 11.94
N PRO A 67 -19.15 -9.60 10.93
CA PRO A 67 -19.51 -9.86 9.53
C PRO A 67 -19.92 -11.33 9.33
N ASN A 68 -21.08 -11.55 8.70
CA ASN A 68 -21.54 -12.88 8.35
C ASN A 68 -20.89 -13.33 7.03
N LEU A 69 -19.82 -14.12 7.12
CA LEU A 69 -19.08 -14.62 5.96
C LEU A 69 -19.84 -15.70 5.15
N GLY A 70 -20.92 -16.26 5.69
CA GLY A 70 -21.79 -17.23 4.99
C GLY A 70 -23.05 -16.62 4.37
N GLY A 71 -23.19 -15.29 4.40
CA GLY A 71 -24.31 -14.59 3.79
C GLY A 71 -24.29 -14.62 2.26
N PRO A 72 -25.40 -14.24 1.60
CA PRO A 72 -25.40 -14.08 0.14
C PRO A 72 -24.40 -13.01 -0.29
N ALA A 73 -23.82 -13.18 -1.48
CA ALA A 73 -22.94 -12.18 -2.05
C ALA A 73 -23.69 -10.84 -2.21
N PRO A 74 -23.04 -9.70 -1.89
CA PRO A 74 -23.66 -8.39 -2.07
C PRO A 74 -24.01 -8.16 -3.54
N LYS A 75 -25.14 -7.47 -3.75
CA LYS A 75 -25.63 -7.11 -5.07
C LYS A 75 -25.79 -5.59 -5.17
N THR A 76 -25.53 -5.04 -6.35
CA THR A 76 -25.80 -3.65 -6.70
C THR A 76 -27.30 -3.38 -6.79
N GLN A 77 -27.70 -2.11 -6.94
CA GLN A 77 -29.12 -1.72 -7.07
C GLN A 77 -29.81 -2.38 -8.28
N ASP A 78 -29.07 -2.68 -9.34
CA ASP A 78 -29.54 -3.37 -10.54
C ASP A 78 -29.42 -4.91 -10.44
N GLY A 79 -29.10 -5.44 -9.26
CA GLY A 79 -29.10 -6.89 -8.98
C GLY A 79 -27.86 -7.64 -9.47
N ARG A 80 -26.83 -6.95 -9.96
CA ARG A 80 -25.54 -7.54 -10.36
C ARG A 80 -24.67 -7.80 -9.12
N PRO A 81 -23.72 -8.76 -9.15
CA PRO A 81 -22.70 -8.85 -8.10
C PRO A 81 -22.01 -7.51 -7.87
N ASP A 82 -21.90 -7.14 -6.59
CA ASP A 82 -21.16 -5.95 -6.16
C ASP A 82 -19.77 -6.37 -5.69
N PHE A 83 -18.74 -5.95 -6.41
CA PHE A 83 -17.35 -6.18 -6.06
C PHE A 83 -16.76 -5.05 -5.19
N SER A 84 -17.52 -3.99 -4.91
CA SER A 84 -17.03 -2.83 -4.18
C SER A 84 -16.54 -3.19 -2.78
N GLY A 85 -15.35 -2.72 -2.43
CA GLY A 85 -14.74 -3.02 -1.14
C GLY A 85 -13.23 -2.99 -1.16
N VAL A 86 -12.64 -3.28 -0.02
CA VAL A 86 -11.20 -3.51 0.13
C VAL A 86 -10.96 -5.01 0.05
N TRP A 87 -10.03 -5.40 -0.81
CA TRP A 87 -9.66 -6.77 -1.08
C TRP A 87 -8.17 -6.96 -0.78
N GLN A 88 -7.82 -8.12 -0.24
CA GLN A 88 -6.45 -8.53 -0.03
C GLN A 88 -6.37 -10.04 -0.21
N PRO A 89 -5.45 -10.56 -1.04
CA PRO A 89 -5.18 -11.98 -1.10
C PRO A 89 -4.73 -12.52 0.28
N ASP A 90 -5.21 -13.70 0.64
CA ASP A 90 -4.92 -14.32 1.94
C ASP A 90 -3.42 -14.64 2.13
N ASP A 91 -2.73 -14.94 1.03
CA ASP A 91 -1.32 -15.32 1.02
C ASP A 91 -0.58 -14.82 -0.24
N GLN A 92 0.66 -15.27 -0.40
CA GLN A 92 1.53 -14.95 -1.53
C GLN A 92 1.56 -16.05 -2.60
N LYS A 93 0.72 -17.09 -2.49
CA LYS A 93 0.83 -18.30 -3.32
C LYS A 93 0.78 -17.97 -4.82
N PHE A 94 -0.26 -17.25 -5.25
CA PHE A 94 -0.44 -16.86 -6.65
C PHE A 94 0.36 -15.62 -7.07
N PHE A 95 0.95 -14.91 -6.12
CA PHE A 95 1.94 -13.86 -6.40
C PHE A 95 3.30 -14.45 -6.76
N GLN A 96 3.67 -15.55 -6.09
CA GLN A 96 4.90 -16.27 -6.33
C GLN A 96 4.78 -17.15 -7.57
N ASN A 97 3.73 -17.96 -7.66
CA ASN A 97 3.50 -18.83 -8.80
C ASN A 97 2.01 -18.81 -9.17
N LEU A 98 1.69 -18.13 -10.27
CA LEU A 98 0.31 -18.00 -10.76
C LEU A 98 -0.31 -19.36 -11.09
N ALA A 99 0.53 -20.33 -11.49
CA ALA A 99 0.12 -21.70 -11.81
C ALA A 99 0.09 -22.64 -10.60
N ALA A 100 0.25 -22.17 -9.36
CA ALA A 100 0.32 -23.02 -8.16
C ALA A 100 -0.96 -23.83 -7.86
N GLY A 101 -2.06 -23.58 -8.57
CA GLY A 101 -3.29 -24.37 -8.51
C GLY A 101 -3.45 -25.40 -9.63
N LEU A 102 -2.51 -25.44 -10.58
CA LEU A 102 -2.55 -26.28 -11.78
C LEU A 102 -1.44 -27.32 -11.73
N LYS A 103 -1.63 -28.44 -12.44
CA LYS A 103 -0.51 -29.34 -12.72
C LYS A 103 0.37 -28.72 -13.81
N PRO A 104 1.69 -28.95 -13.80
CA PRO A 104 2.59 -28.38 -14.80
C PRO A 104 2.17 -28.66 -16.25
N GLU A 105 1.64 -29.84 -16.53
CA GLU A 105 1.13 -30.25 -17.85
C GLU A 105 -0.14 -29.51 -18.29
N ASP A 106 -0.89 -28.94 -17.34
CA ASP A 106 -2.14 -28.22 -17.60
C ASP A 106 -1.92 -26.72 -17.82
N VAL A 107 -0.69 -26.22 -17.64
CA VAL A 107 -0.38 -24.79 -17.83
C VAL A 107 -0.29 -24.49 -19.33
N PRO A 108 -1.24 -23.73 -19.91
CA PRO A 108 -1.23 -23.44 -21.33
C PRO A 108 -0.11 -22.42 -21.62
N MET A 109 0.95 -22.87 -22.28
CA MET A 109 2.10 -22.02 -22.58
C MET A 109 2.46 -22.12 -24.06
N GLN A 110 2.59 -20.96 -24.70
CA GLN A 110 3.15 -20.89 -26.06
C GLN A 110 4.65 -21.23 -26.00
N ALA A 111 5.20 -21.79 -27.08
CA ALA A 111 6.60 -22.24 -27.09
C ALA A 111 7.60 -21.12 -26.74
N TRP A 112 7.42 -19.93 -27.31
CA TRP A 112 8.25 -18.77 -27.00
C TRP A 112 8.11 -18.30 -25.53
N ALA A 113 6.93 -18.45 -24.94
CA ALA A 113 6.69 -18.06 -23.56
C ALA A 113 7.43 -19.00 -22.60
N LYS A 114 7.49 -20.30 -22.93
CA LYS A 114 8.29 -21.28 -22.21
C LYS A 114 9.78 -21.00 -22.25
N GLU A 115 10.30 -20.61 -23.42
CA GLU A 115 11.70 -20.20 -23.57
C GLU A 115 12.01 -18.94 -22.74
N LEU A 116 11.11 -17.94 -22.77
CA LEU A 116 11.27 -16.72 -21.99
C LEU A 116 11.22 -16.99 -20.48
N GLN A 117 10.31 -17.84 -20.03
CA GLN A 117 10.22 -18.27 -18.64
C GLN A 117 11.52 -18.94 -18.18
N GLN A 118 12.04 -19.90 -18.96
CA GLN A 118 13.31 -20.55 -18.67
C GLN A 118 14.46 -19.56 -18.61
N LEU A 119 14.50 -18.58 -19.51
CA LEU A 119 15.50 -17.52 -19.48
C LEU A 119 15.42 -16.69 -18.18
N ARG A 120 14.21 -16.34 -17.72
CA ARG A 120 14.01 -15.57 -16.47
C ARG A 120 14.48 -16.33 -15.24
N VAL A 121 14.17 -17.63 -15.16
CA VAL A 121 14.58 -18.52 -14.06
C VAL A 121 16.10 -18.74 -14.06
N THR A 122 16.69 -19.06 -15.23
CA THR A 122 18.13 -19.32 -15.33
C THR A 122 19.00 -18.09 -15.06
N ARG A 123 18.44 -16.89 -15.23
CA ARG A 123 19.06 -15.62 -14.87
C ARG A 123 18.74 -15.17 -13.44
N ASP A 124 18.21 -16.05 -12.60
CA ASP A 124 17.91 -15.78 -11.19
C ASP A 124 17.00 -14.54 -11.00
N HIS A 125 16.06 -14.33 -11.92
CA HIS A 125 15.06 -13.27 -11.88
C HIS A 125 15.60 -11.82 -11.77
N VAL A 126 16.88 -11.58 -12.07
CA VAL A 126 17.52 -10.25 -11.99
C VAL A 126 16.87 -9.17 -12.88
N ASP A 127 16.09 -9.60 -13.87
CA ASP A 127 15.41 -8.74 -14.82
C ASP A 127 13.94 -8.45 -14.44
N ASP A 128 13.47 -8.91 -13.28
CA ASP A 128 12.11 -8.62 -12.80
C ASP A 128 11.92 -7.09 -12.64
N PRO A 129 10.94 -6.48 -13.34
CA PRO A 129 10.65 -5.05 -13.21
C PRO A 129 10.37 -4.61 -11.76
N LEU A 130 9.86 -5.52 -10.92
CA LEU A 130 9.60 -5.28 -9.51
C LEU A 130 10.85 -4.77 -8.78
N ALA A 131 12.01 -5.36 -9.06
CA ALA A 131 13.27 -5.00 -8.43
C ALA A 131 13.72 -3.56 -8.78
N ARG A 132 13.11 -2.95 -9.80
CA ARG A 132 13.35 -1.58 -10.27
C ARG A 132 12.21 -0.62 -9.91
N CYS A 133 11.34 -1.01 -8.98
CA CYS A 133 10.14 -0.26 -8.58
C CYS A 133 9.18 0.04 -9.75
N LEU A 134 9.14 -0.85 -10.75
CA LEU A 134 8.24 -0.72 -11.89
C LEU A 134 6.93 -1.49 -11.65
N PRO A 135 5.82 -1.10 -12.32
CA PRO A 135 4.52 -1.73 -12.14
C PRO A 135 4.51 -3.24 -12.42
N HIS A 136 3.69 -3.97 -11.66
CA HIS A 136 3.63 -5.43 -11.73
C HIS A 136 2.91 -5.98 -12.97
N GLY A 137 1.99 -5.18 -13.54
CA GLY A 137 1.04 -5.68 -14.54
C GLY A 137 -0.07 -6.54 -13.94
N VAL A 138 -0.96 -7.00 -14.81
CA VAL A 138 -2.03 -7.95 -14.47
C VAL A 138 -1.67 -9.35 -15.00
N PRO A 139 -2.01 -10.42 -14.27
CA PRO A 139 -2.78 -10.45 -13.02
C PRO A 139 -1.93 -10.25 -11.76
N ARG A 140 -0.59 -10.18 -11.85
CA ARG A 140 0.33 -10.18 -10.70
C ARG A 140 0.01 -9.14 -9.63
N VAL A 141 -0.40 -7.93 -10.04
CA VAL A 141 -0.81 -6.88 -9.08
C VAL A 141 -2.03 -7.26 -8.23
N ASN A 142 -2.91 -8.13 -8.75
CA ASN A 142 -4.13 -8.56 -8.05
C ASN A 142 -3.85 -9.68 -7.03
N THR A 143 -2.73 -10.38 -7.14
CA THR A 143 -2.42 -11.55 -6.32
C THR A 143 -1.44 -11.23 -5.20
N ASN A 144 -0.99 -9.98 -5.06
CA ASN A 144 -0.09 -9.57 -3.99
C ASN A 144 -0.81 -9.44 -2.63
N GLY A 145 -0.73 -10.47 -1.79
CA GLY A 145 -1.22 -10.46 -0.41
C GLY A 145 -0.52 -9.52 0.58
N LEU A 146 0.50 -8.75 0.20
CA LEU A 146 1.15 -7.77 1.10
C LEU A 146 0.42 -6.44 1.15
N PHE A 147 -0.33 -6.11 0.10
CA PHE A 147 -0.97 -4.80 -0.05
C PHE A 147 -2.42 -4.98 -0.47
N PRO A 148 -3.38 -4.40 0.25
CA PRO A 148 -4.77 -4.42 -0.18
C PRO A 148 -4.98 -3.55 -1.43
N PHE A 149 -6.10 -3.76 -2.10
CA PHE A 149 -6.59 -2.90 -3.16
C PHE A 149 -8.08 -2.64 -2.97
N LYS A 150 -8.56 -1.50 -3.44
CA LYS A 150 -9.97 -1.11 -3.35
C LYS A 150 -10.63 -1.20 -4.72
N ILE A 151 -11.77 -1.89 -4.79
CA ILE A 151 -12.64 -1.86 -5.96
C ILE A 151 -13.74 -0.82 -5.72
N ILE A 152 -13.96 0.03 -6.71
CA ILE A 152 -15.08 0.96 -6.80
C ILE A 152 -15.87 0.57 -8.04
N GLN A 153 -17.10 0.12 -7.88
CA GLN A 153 -17.98 -0.26 -8.97
C GLN A 153 -19.11 0.75 -9.13
N THR A 154 -19.30 1.21 -10.37
CA THR A 154 -20.43 2.01 -10.81
C THR A 154 -21.03 1.37 -12.05
N PRO A 155 -22.25 1.77 -12.49
CA PRO A 155 -22.83 1.22 -13.72
C PRO A 155 -21.99 1.46 -14.98
N SER A 156 -21.16 2.51 -15.03
CA SER A 156 -20.36 2.88 -16.21
C SER A 156 -18.86 2.61 -16.09
N LEU A 157 -18.35 2.36 -14.88
CA LEU A 157 -16.92 2.21 -14.62
C LEU A 157 -16.66 1.34 -13.40
N VAL A 158 -15.72 0.40 -13.52
CA VAL A 158 -15.08 -0.28 -12.40
C VAL A 158 -13.65 0.25 -12.27
N VAL A 159 -13.27 0.68 -11.08
CA VAL A 159 -11.91 1.15 -10.76
C VAL A 159 -11.31 0.25 -9.71
N ILE A 160 -10.09 -0.22 -9.95
CA ILE A 160 -9.26 -0.91 -8.96
C ILE A 160 -8.14 0.02 -8.56
N LEU A 161 -8.10 0.40 -7.29
CA LEU A 161 -7.07 1.24 -6.69
C LEU A 161 -6.10 0.34 -5.91
N TYR A 162 -4.88 0.21 -6.39
CA TYR A 162 -3.85 -0.59 -5.72
C TYR A 162 -3.07 0.31 -4.76
N GLU A 163 -2.94 -0.12 -3.51
CA GLU A 163 -2.05 0.56 -2.56
C GLU A 163 -0.59 0.49 -3.02
N GLN A 164 -0.22 -0.63 -3.62
CA GLN A 164 1.11 -0.83 -4.16
C GLN A 164 1.39 0.08 -5.36
N LEU A 165 2.50 0.83 -5.28
CA LEU A 165 3.00 1.74 -6.32
C LEU A 165 1.99 2.82 -6.77
N TYR A 166 0.94 3.08 -5.96
CA TYR A 166 -0.14 4.03 -6.28
C TYR A 166 -0.76 3.81 -7.67
N LEU A 167 -0.90 2.56 -8.07
CA LEU A 167 -1.44 2.18 -9.36
C LEU A 167 -2.97 2.19 -9.33
N PHE A 168 -3.57 2.41 -10.49
CA PHE A 168 -5.00 2.26 -10.67
C PHE A 168 -5.31 1.62 -12.02
N ARG A 169 -6.35 0.79 -12.06
CA ARG A 169 -6.89 0.19 -13.28
C ARG A 169 -8.31 0.67 -13.48
N GLN A 170 -8.61 1.12 -14.70
CA GLN A 170 -9.96 1.52 -15.11
C GLN A 170 -10.51 0.46 -16.07
N ILE A 171 -11.73 0.03 -15.80
CA ILE A 171 -12.46 -0.96 -16.60
C ILE A 171 -13.79 -0.33 -17.01
N PHE A 172 -13.88 0.05 -18.29
CA PHE A 172 -15.04 0.74 -18.82
C PHE A 172 -16.20 -0.23 -19.09
N MET A 173 -17.40 0.14 -18.62
CA MET A 173 -18.62 -0.67 -18.75
C MET A 173 -19.56 -0.16 -19.85
N ASP A 174 -19.13 0.85 -20.61
CA ASP A 174 -19.97 1.60 -21.56
C ASP A 174 -20.04 0.97 -22.96
N GLY A 175 -19.55 -0.26 -23.13
CA GLY A 175 -19.60 -1.00 -24.38
C GLY A 175 -18.62 -0.49 -25.46
N ARG A 176 -17.70 0.42 -25.13
CA ARG A 176 -16.63 0.82 -26.05
C ARG A 176 -15.80 -0.40 -26.45
N LYS A 177 -15.31 -0.41 -27.69
CA LYS A 177 -14.39 -1.46 -28.17
C LYS A 177 -12.96 -1.11 -27.79
N LEU A 178 -12.14 -2.12 -27.54
CA LEU A 178 -10.71 -1.94 -27.40
C LEU A 178 -10.10 -1.59 -28.77
N GLY A 179 -9.38 -0.48 -28.82
CA GLY A 179 -8.59 -0.08 -29.98
C GLY A 179 -7.28 -0.86 -30.05
N ASN A 180 -6.75 -1.04 -31.27
CA ASN A 180 -5.46 -1.71 -31.51
C ASN A 180 -4.29 -0.73 -31.58
N ASP A 181 -4.56 0.57 -31.51
CA ASP A 181 -3.64 1.70 -31.70
C ASP A 181 -3.31 2.43 -30.38
N ALA A 182 -3.78 1.90 -29.26
CA ALA A 182 -3.54 2.50 -27.96
C ALA A 182 -2.04 2.41 -27.57
N PRO A 183 -1.44 3.46 -26.99
CA PRO A 183 -0.06 3.42 -26.51
C PRO A 183 0.16 2.29 -25.50
N ALA A 184 1.29 1.59 -25.56
CA ALA A 184 1.58 0.49 -24.64
C ALA A 184 1.57 0.97 -23.16
N ALA A 185 0.78 0.29 -22.32
CA ALA A 185 0.55 0.63 -20.92
C ALA A 185 0.83 -0.55 -19.98
N TRP A 186 1.21 -0.27 -18.74
CA TRP A 186 1.54 -1.31 -17.75
C TRP A 186 0.35 -2.19 -17.35
N LEU A 187 -0.86 -1.62 -17.30
CA LEU A 187 -2.09 -2.32 -16.91
C LEU A 187 -3.05 -2.51 -18.09
N GLY A 188 -2.62 -2.13 -19.30
CA GLY A 188 -3.44 -2.10 -20.50
C GLY A 188 -4.66 -1.17 -20.38
N TYR A 189 -5.54 -1.27 -21.37
CA TYR A 189 -6.85 -0.63 -21.42
C TYR A 189 -7.91 -1.71 -21.31
N SER A 190 -8.89 -1.51 -20.44
CA SER A 190 -9.86 -2.55 -20.12
C SER A 190 -11.29 -2.11 -20.44
N THR A 191 -12.05 -3.01 -21.04
CA THR A 191 -13.50 -2.90 -21.26
C THR A 191 -14.17 -4.13 -20.71
N ALA A 192 -15.43 -4.02 -20.30
CA ALA A 192 -16.12 -5.15 -19.71
C ALA A 192 -17.59 -5.22 -20.09
N ARG A 193 -18.12 -6.43 -19.97
CA ARG A 193 -19.53 -6.76 -20.18
C ARG A 193 -19.97 -7.82 -19.17
N TRP A 194 -21.25 -7.84 -18.87
CA TRP A 194 -21.85 -8.91 -18.08
C TRP A 194 -22.16 -10.13 -18.95
N ASP A 195 -21.89 -11.32 -18.42
CA ASP A 195 -22.30 -12.62 -18.93
C ASP A 195 -22.97 -13.40 -17.80
N GLY A 196 -24.31 -13.31 -17.73
CA GLY A 196 -25.07 -13.68 -16.53
C GLY A 196 -24.61 -12.88 -15.32
N ASP A 197 -24.13 -13.58 -14.29
CA ASP A 197 -23.53 -13.02 -13.07
C ASP A 197 -22.00 -12.83 -13.16
N SER A 198 -21.38 -13.15 -14.31
CA SER A 198 -19.93 -12.99 -14.49
C SER A 198 -19.59 -11.66 -15.15
N LEU A 199 -18.63 -10.93 -14.57
CA LEU A 199 -18.06 -9.74 -15.21
C LEU A 199 -16.89 -10.17 -16.09
N VAL A 200 -17.08 -10.12 -17.41
CA VAL A 200 -16.05 -10.44 -18.39
C VAL A 200 -15.27 -9.18 -18.72
N VAL A 201 -13.98 -9.18 -18.40
CA VAL A 201 -13.06 -8.06 -18.64
C VAL A 201 -12.10 -8.43 -19.77
N GLU A 202 -12.11 -7.64 -20.84
CA GLU A 202 -11.15 -7.72 -21.92
C GLU A 202 -10.10 -6.63 -21.71
N THR A 203 -8.83 -6.92 -22.01
CA THR A 203 -7.75 -5.95 -21.86
C THR A 203 -6.73 -6.09 -22.97
N ALA A 204 -6.32 -4.97 -23.53
CA ALA A 204 -5.34 -4.87 -24.60
C ALA A 204 -4.37 -3.72 -24.38
N GLY A 205 -3.34 -3.60 -25.23
CA GLY A 205 -2.36 -2.51 -25.16
C GLY A 205 -1.38 -2.62 -23.99
N PHE A 206 -1.03 -3.84 -23.57
CA PHE A 206 0.02 -4.04 -22.59
C PHE A 206 1.39 -3.63 -23.13
N ASN A 207 2.28 -3.17 -22.25
CA ASN A 207 3.70 -3.21 -22.55
C ASN A 207 4.25 -4.62 -22.34
N ASP A 208 5.37 -4.92 -23.00
CA ASP A 208 6.06 -6.21 -22.98
C ASP A 208 6.95 -6.40 -21.74
N LYS A 209 6.79 -5.54 -20.72
CA LYS A 209 7.72 -5.47 -19.59
C LYS A 209 7.27 -6.29 -18.39
N THR A 210 5.97 -6.47 -18.21
CA THR A 210 5.40 -7.09 -17.00
C THR A 210 5.54 -8.61 -16.99
N TRP A 211 5.63 -9.19 -15.80
CA TRP A 211 5.66 -10.64 -15.58
C TRP A 211 4.37 -11.04 -14.86
N LEU A 212 3.91 -12.27 -15.08
CA LEU A 212 2.64 -12.76 -14.51
C LEU A 212 2.79 -13.23 -13.06
N ASP A 213 4.00 -13.59 -12.62
CA ASP A 213 4.35 -13.90 -11.23
C ASP A 213 5.84 -13.67 -10.92
N THR A 214 6.25 -14.00 -9.69
CA THR A 214 7.59 -13.69 -9.16
C THR A 214 8.58 -14.84 -9.31
N GLN A 215 8.18 -16.06 -8.99
CA GLN A 215 9.07 -17.22 -8.86
C GLN A 215 9.28 -17.95 -10.17
N GLN A 216 8.22 -18.11 -10.97
CA GLN A 216 8.33 -18.79 -12.25
C GLN A 216 8.64 -17.79 -13.37
N GLY A 217 8.29 -16.52 -13.17
CA GLY A 217 8.44 -15.48 -14.17
C GLY A 217 7.62 -15.82 -15.41
N HIS A 218 6.40 -16.32 -15.23
CA HIS A 218 5.46 -16.52 -16.33
C HIS A 218 5.24 -15.23 -17.13
#